data_AF-A0A2P8GKY4-F1
#
_entry.id   AF-A0A2P8GKY4-F1
#
_cell.length_a   1.000
_cell.length_b   1.000
_cell.length_c   1.000
_cell.angle_alpha   90.00
_cell.angle_beta   90.00
_cell.angle_gamma   90.00
#
_symmetry.space_group_name_H-M   'P 1'
#
loop_
_entity.id
_entity.type
_entity.pdbx_description
1 polymer ?
#
loop_
_entity_poly.entity_id
_entity_poly.type
_entity_poly.pdbx_seq_one_letter_code
_entity_poly.pdbx_strand_id
1 'polypeptide(L)'
;MILLDAVFINNSGGKVLLDYLVAEISSAGLDCFYLFDVRVRGDYGFIADDRKTFMKGSLIERHRFYKQRGKQFDKVLCFGNLPPTVRLRAKVYTYFHNVSLLSYPATYGFKEKTLKKIKGKLITFLSGNTDYFIVQTNDVKALLLQRGIKAAKVIVAPFYYVAQSDGNGSRKESFVFISNGNTHKNHKNLLQAWRMLAEKRMFPELHLTVTGNYSELVNTIEEYRNEGLKVVNHGFVNAYDLYSQHKYLVYPSLCESFGLGLIEAVKCGCDVVASDLPYVFEVVNPTLVFDPMEPRSIADSIEQILKGDRLKSTTLVVENKIKEIIDYLK
;
A
#
# COMPACT_ATOMS: atom_id res chain seq x y z
N MET A 1 -26.18 -12.16 8.84
CA MET A 1 -25.38 -11.99 7.60
C MET A 1 -24.41 -10.82 7.73
N ILE A 2 -23.20 -10.95 7.18
CA ILE A 2 -22.14 -9.94 7.12
C ILE A 2 -22.23 -9.16 5.79
N LEU A 3 -21.83 -7.89 5.79
CA LEU A 3 -21.58 -7.11 4.57
C LEU A 3 -20.10 -6.76 4.45
N LEU A 4 -19.44 -7.19 3.38
CA LEU A 4 -18.18 -6.61 2.94
C LEU A 4 -18.48 -5.50 1.92
N ASP A 5 -18.32 -4.25 2.35
CA ASP A 5 -18.44 -3.08 1.48
C ASP A 5 -17.06 -2.63 1.01
N ALA A 6 -16.73 -3.00 -0.22
CA ALA A 6 -15.48 -2.68 -0.89
C ALA A 6 -15.67 -1.70 -2.07
N VAL A 7 -16.74 -0.90 -2.04
CA VAL A 7 -16.90 0.20 -3.00
C VAL A 7 -15.67 1.12 -2.92
N PHE A 8 -15.23 1.65 -4.06
CA PHE A 8 -13.99 2.43 -4.25
C PHE A 8 -12.69 1.63 -4.33
N ILE A 9 -12.67 0.32 -4.04
CA ILE A 9 -11.48 -0.52 -4.19
C ILE A 9 -11.50 -1.19 -5.55
N ASN A 10 -10.45 -0.95 -6.35
CA ASN A 10 -10.45 -1.36 -7.77
C ASN A 10 -9.06 -1.63 -8.38
N ASN A 11 -7.97 -1.22 -7.74
CA ASN A 11 -6.62 -1.39 -8.29
C ASN A 11 -5.54 -1.40 -7.18
N SER A 12 -4.29 -1.69 -7.59
CA SER A 12 -3.08 -1.59 -6.76
C SER A 12 -3.17 -2.41 -5.46
N GLY A 13 -2.45 -2.01 -4.41
CA GLY A 13 -2.39 -2.73 -3.14
C GLY A 13 -3.75 -2.89 -2.46
N GLY A 14 -4.66 -1.93 -2.62
CA GLY A 14 -6.03 -2.05 -2.10
C GLY A 14 -6.78 -3.24 -2.72
N LYS A 15 -6.59 -3.51 -4.02
CA LYS A 15 -7.21 -4.66 -4.68
C LYS A 15 -6.57 -5.98 -4.26
N VAL A 16 -5.24 -6.05 -4.13
CA VAL A 16 -4.55 -7.24 -3.62
C VAL A 16 -5.06 -7.61 -2.22
N LEU A 17 -5.22 -6.62 -1.33
CA LEU A 17 -5.77 -6.86 0.00
C LEU A 17 -7.25 -7.28 -0.04
N LEU A 18 -8.04 -6.73 -0.96
CA LEU A 18 -9.44 -7.13 -1.12
C LEU A 18 -9.56 -8.60 -1.58
N ASP A 19 -8.75 -9.01 -2.55
CA ASP A 19 -8.71 -10.39 -3.04
C ASP A 19 -8.36 -11.36 -1.91
N TYR A 20 -7.33 -11.00 -1.13
CA TYR A 20 -6.92 -11.79 0.02
C TYR A 20 -8.02 -11.87 1.09
N LEU A 21 -8.65 -10.73 1.43
CA LEU A 21 -9.74 -10.69 2.40
C LEU A 21 -10.95 -11.53 1.95
N VAL A 22 -11.32 -11.47 0.66
CA VAL A 22 -12.42 -12.28 0.10
C VAL A 22 -12.11 -13.78 0.18
N ALA A 23 -10.88 -14.17 -0.13
CA ALA A 23 -10.43 -15.56 -0.02
C ALA A 23 -10.53 -16.07 1.43
N GLU A 24 -10.09 -15.28 2.40
CA GLU A 24 -10.09 -15.64 3.83
C GLU A 24 -11.52 -15.69 4.41
N ILE A 25 -12.40 -14.76 4.03
CA ILE A 25 -13.83 -14.80 4.41
C ILE A 25 -14.49 -16.07 3.86
N SER A 26 -14.18 -16.42 2.60
CA SER A 26 -14.73 -17.61 1.94
C SER A 26 -14.22 -18.90 2.58
N SER A 27 -12.91 -18.98 2.87
CA SER A 27 -12.29 -20.12 3.54
C SER A 27 -12.82 -20.32 4.96
N ALA A 28 -13.13 -19.23 5.67
CA ALA A 28 -13.76 -19.28 6.99
C ALA A 28 -15.26 -19.65 6.97
N GLY A 29 -15.87 -19.83 5.79
CA GLY A 29 -17.27 -20.23 5.64
C GLY A 29 -18.28 -19.17 6.10
N LEU A 30 -17.90 -17.90 6.11
CA LEU A 30 -18.76 -16.82 6.64
C LEU A 30 -19.93 -16.50 5.70
N ASP A 31 -21.11 -16.30 6.29
CA ASP A 31 -22.28 -15.78 5.58
C ASP A 31 -22.13 -14.27 5.29
N CYS A 32 -21.41 -13.97 4.21
CA CYS A 32 -21.12 -12.63 3.71
C CYS A 32 -21.83 -12.30 2.39
N PHE A 33 -22.39 -11.10 2.33
CA PHE A 33 -22.81 -10.40 1.13
C PHE A 33 -21.72 -9.39 0.70
N TYR A 34 -21.43 -9.32 -0.58
CA TYR A 34 -20.34 -8.52 -1.11
C TYR A 34 -20.85 -7.33 -1.93
N LEU A 35 -20.44 -6.12 -1.54
CA LEU A 35 -20.69 -4.91 -2.31
C LEU A 35 -19.37 -4.42 -2.91
N PHE A 36 -19.19 -4.67 -4.20
CA PHE A 36 -17.97 -4.38 -4.94
C PHE A 36 -18.10 -3.12 -5.81
N ASP A 37 -16.95 -2.52 -6.14
CA ASP A 37 -16.88 -1.50 -7.18
C ASP A 37 -17.12 -2.13 -8.56
N VAL A 38 -17.85 -1.44 -9.44
CA VAL A 38 -18.19 -1.93 -10.77
C VAL A 38 -16.97 -2.22 -11.64
N ARG A 39 -15.83 -1.57 -11.37
CA ARG A 39 -14.58 -1.76 -12.12
C ARG A 39 -13.94 -3.13 -11.92
N VAL A 40 -14.33 -3.89 -10.89
CA VAL A 40 -13.83 -5.25 -10.59
C VAL A 40 -14.88 -6.32 -10.88
N ARG A 41 -15.84 -6.04 -11.76
CA ARG A 41 -16.94 -6.96 -12.10
C ARG A 41 -16.46 -8.32 -12.62
N GLY A 42 -15.33 -8.35 -13.33
CA GLY A 42 -14.75 -9.57 -13.88
C GLY A 42 -14.09 -10.49 -12.86
N ASP A 43 -13.78 -10.00 -11.66
CA ASP A 43 -12.81 -10.66 -10.77
C ASP A 43 -13.46 -11.67 -9.81
N TYR A 44 -14.77 -11.52 -9.54
CA TYR A 44 -15.49 -12.28 -8.51
C TYR A 44 -16.61 -13.16 -9.10
N GLY A 45 -16.35 -13.79 -10.25
CA GLY A 45 -17.29 -14.71 -10.90
C GLY A 45 -17.66 -15.92 -10.04
N PHE A 46 -16.73 -16.38 -9.18
CA PHE A 46 -16.89 -17.54 -8.30
C PHE A 46 -17.84 -17.32 -7.11
N ILE A 47 -18.22 -16.07 -6.80
CA ILE A 47 -19.19 -15.75 -5.76
C ILE A 47 -20.60 -15.81 -6.37
N ALA A 48 -21.57 -16.42 -5.69
CA ALA A 48 -22.95 -16.50 -6.18
C ALA A 48 -23.59 -15.10 -6.40
N ASP A 49 -24.42 -14.95 -7.44
CA ASP A 49 -24.98 -13.66 -7.85
C ASP A 49 -25.93 -13.04 -6.82
N ASP A 50 -26.63 -13.87 -6.05
CA ASP A 50 -27.50 -13.45 -4.94
C ASP A 50 -26.71 -12.98 -3.71
N ARG A 51 -25.41 -13.24 -3.66
CA ARG A 51 -24.50 -12.85 -2.58
C ARG A 51 -23.58 -11.68 -2.95
N LYS A 52 -23.70 -11.10 -4.15
CA LYS A 52 -22.86 -9.96 -4.55
C LYS A 52 -23.64 -8.88 -5.27
N THR A 53 -23.10 -7.67 -5.28
CA THR A 53 -23.59 -6.57 -6.11
C THR A 53 -22.43 -5.67 -6.50
N PHE A 54 -22.45 -5.20 -7.74
CA PHE A 54 -21.49 -4.26 -8.28
C PHE A 54 -22.10 -2.86 -8.38
N MET A 55 -21.41 -1.86 -7.85
CA MET A 55 -21.91 -0.48 -7.75
C MET A 55 -20.85 0.51 -8.26
N LYS A 56 -21.28 1.65 -8.83
CA LYS A 56 -20.31 2.72 -9.13
C LYS A 56 -19.80 3.30 -7.80
N GLY A 57 -18.58 3.82 -7.81
CA GLY A 57 -18.03 4.55 -6.67
C GLY A 57 -18.79 5.85 -6.39
N SER A 58 -19.97 5.79 -5.78
CA SER A 58 -20.87 6.91 -5.51
C SER A 58 -21.40 6.87 -4.10
N LEU A 59 -21.22 7.95 -3.35
CA LEU A 59 -21.76 8.09 -1.99
C LEU A 59 -23.30 8.04 -1.98
N ILE A 60 -23.94 8.51 -3.05
CA ILE A 60 -25.41 8.52 -3.18
C ILE A 60 -25.93 7.10 -3.38
N GLU A 61 -25.34 6.33 -4.30
CA GLU A 61 -25.72 4.94 -4.53
C GLU A 61 -25.48 4.09 -3.29
N ARG A 62 -24.33 4.29 -2.64
CA ARG A 62 -23.97 3.64 -1.39
C ARG A 62 -24.95 4.00 -0.26
N HIS A 63 -25.40 5.25 -0.17
CA HIS A 63 -26.44 5.67 0.78
C HIS A 63 -27.77 4.95 0.54
N ARG A 64 -28.22 4.88 -0.72
CA ARG A 64 -29.48 4.18 -1.08
C ARG A 64 -29.40 2.71 -0.72
N PHE A 65 -28.28 2.05 -1.02
CA PHE A 65 -28.06 0.65 -0.63
C PHE A 65 -28.21 0.45 0.88
N TYR A 66 -27.55 1.28 1.69
CA TYR A 66 -27.66 1.18 3.14
C TYR A 66 -29.08 1.42 3.67
N LYS A 67 -29.82 2.37 3.09
CA LYS A 67 -31.22 2.62 3.45
C LYS A 67 -32.13 1.42 3.14
N GLN A 68 -31.89 0.74 2.02
CA GLN A 68 -32.72 -0.37 1.55
C GLN A 68 -32.36 -1.69 2.23
N ARG A 69 -31.07 -2.00 2.34
CA ARG A 69 -30.58 -3.34 2.75
C ARG A 69 -29.84 -3.34 4.08
N GLY A 70 -29.51 -2.19 4.66
CA GLY A 70 -28.69 -2.10 5.86
C GLY A 70 -29.22 -2.83 7.09
N LYS A 71 -30.54 -3.12 7.14
CA LYS A 71 -31.17 -3.91 8.21
C LYS A 71 -30.96 -5.43 8.08
N GLN A 72 -30.48 -5.90 6.94
CA GLN A 72 -30.22 -7.33 6.67
C GLN A 72 -28.89 -7.81 7.27
N PHE A 73 -28.07 -6.88 7.75
CA PHE A 73 -26.70 -7.17 8.18
C PHE A 73 -26.54 -6.97 9.69
N ASP A 74 -25.85 -7.91 10.31
CA ASP A 74 -25.48 -7.86 11.73
C ASP A 74 -24.11 -7.21 11.92
N LYS A 75 -23.23 -7.36 10.91
CA LYS A 75 -21.89 -6.80 10.86
C LYS A 75 -21.57 -6.23 9.48
N VAL A 76 -20.84 -5.12 9.44
CA VAL A 76 -20.39 -4.48 8.20
C VAL A 76 -18.91 -4.16 8.30
N LEU A 77 -18.13 -4.58 7.30
CA LEU A 77 -16.77 -4.13 7.07
C LEU A 77 -16.73 -3.19 5.85
N CYS A 78 -16.51 -1.91 6.11
CA CYS A 78 -16.24 -0.92 5.07
C CYS A 78 -14.75 -0.91 4.71
N PHE A 79 -14.39 -1.60 3.64
CA PHE A 79 -13.01 -1.72 3.15
C PHE A 79 -12.57 -0.56 2.24
N GLY A 80 -13.49 0.36 1.92
CA GLY A 80 -13.26 1.54 1.07
C GLY A 80 -12.79 2.81 1.79
N ASN A 81 -12.19 2.73 2.99
CA ASN A 81 -11.75 3.87 3.84
C ASN A 81 -12.85 4.76 4.43
N LEU A 82 -14.11 4.63 3.97
CA LEU A 82 -15.20 5.50 4.37
C LEU A 82 -16.24 4.74 5.20
N PRO A 83 -16.62 5.26 6.38
CA PRO A 83 -17.78 4.75 7.10
C PRO A 83 -19.05 4.83 6.24
N PRO A 84 -20.11 4.11 6.62
CA PRO A 84 -21.42 4.26 5.98
C PRO A 84 -21.92 5.71 6.05
N THR A 85 -22.74 6.11 5.09
CA THR A 85 -23.36 7.44 5.07
C THR A 85 -24.52 7.58 6.06
N VAL A 86 -24.91 6.48 6.71
CA VAL A 86 -25.95 6.41 7.74
C VAL A 86 -25.52 5.47 8.86
N ARG A 87 -25.91 5.77 10.10
CA ARG A 87 -25.71 4.82 11.20
C ARG A 87 -26.58 3.58 10.99
N LEU A 88 -25.96 2.41 11.05
CA LEU A 88 -26.63 1.12 10.93
C LEU A 88 -26.89 0.52 12.32
N ARG A 89 -27.81 -0.45 12.40
CA ARG A 89 -27.99 -1.29 13.59
C ARG A 89 -26.87 -2.33 13.72
N ALA A 90 -26.29 -2.73 12.59
CA ALA A 90 -25.13 -3.60 12.50
C ALA A 90 -23.93 -3.03 13.28
N LYS A 91 -23.05 -3.92 13.74
CA LYS A 91 -21.72 -3.54 14.19
C LYS A 91 -20.86 -3.17 12.98
N VAL A 92 -20.31 -1.95 12.96
CA VAL A 92 -19.59 -1.42 11.79
C VAL A 92 -18.09 -1.27 12.07
N TYR A 93 -17.28 -1.88 11.21
CA TYR A 93 -15.84 -1.70 11.15
C TYR A 93 -15.49 -0.94 9.85
N THR A 94 -14.64 0.08 9.94
CA THR A 94 -14.11 0.77 8.75
C THR A 94 -12.62 0.53 8.66
N TYR A 95 -12.17 -0.16 7.60
CA TYR A 95 -10.76 -0.39 7.35
C TYR A 95 -10.17 0.83 6.63
N PHE A 96 -9.22 1.50 7.29
CA PHE A 96 -8.62 2.74 6.81
C PHE A 96 -7.15 2.51 6.46
N HIS A 97 -6.85 2.54 5.16
CA HIS A 97 -5.56 2.17 4.56
C HIS A 97 -5.08 3.16 3.50
N ASN A 98 -5.74 4.32 3.38
CA ASN A 98 -5.33 5.39 2.47
C ASN A 98 -4.96 6.66 3.25
N VAL A 99 -3.70 6.72 3.69
CA VAL A 99 -3.14 7.86 4.44
C VAL A 99 -3.21 9.15 3.62
N SER A 100 -3.17 9.07 2.30
CA SER A 100 -3.25 10.25 1.43
C SER A 100 -4.57 11.03 1.53
N LEU A 101 -5.62 10.45 2.14
CA LEU A 101 -6.87 11.15 2.46
C LEU A 101 -6.74 12.03 3.72
N LEU A 102 -5.73 11.79 4.55
CA LEU A 102 -5.47 12.51 5.79
C LEU A 102 -4.18 13.34 5.72
N SER A 103 -3.16 12.94 4.95
CA SER A 103 -1.90 13.67 4.85
C SER A 103 -1.85 14.62 3.65
N TYR A 104 -1.19 15.78 3.86
CA TYR A 104 -1.03 16.84 2.87
C TYR A 104 0.46 17.14 2.68
N PRO A 105 1.16 16.45 1.77
CA PRO A 105 2.52 16.81 1.39
C PRO A 105 2.62 18.30 1.02
N ALA A 106 3.72 18.94 1.40
CA ALA A 106 3.99 20.34 1.09
C ALA A 106 3.93 20.61 -0.42
N THR A 107 4.29 19.61 -1.24
CA THR A 107 4.36 19.61 -2.70
C THR A 107 3.00 19.76 -3.42
N TYR A 108 1.88 19.63 -2.72
CA TYR A 108 0.55 19.77 -3.36
C TYR A 108 0.17 21.22 -3.66
N GLY A 109 -0.51 21.39 -4.79
CA GLY A 109 -1.13 22.67 -5.17
C GLY A 109 -2.30 23.04 -4.25
N PHE A 110 -2.69 24.31 -4.26
CA PHE A 110 -3.77 24.84 -3.41
C PHE A 110 -5.11 24.10 -3.60
N LYS A 111 -5.47 23.78 -4.84
CA LYS A 111 -6.72 23.06 -5.18
C LYS A 111 -6.72 21.64 -4.57
N GLU A 112 -5.60 20.93 -4.66
CA GLU A 112 -5.47 19.57 -4.13
C GLU A 112 -5.52 19.55 -2.61
N LYS A 113 -4.83 20.50 -1.96
CA LYS A 113 -4.89 20.70 -0.51
C LYS A 113 -6.33 20.93 -0.05
N THR A 114 -7.08 21.79 -0.77
CA THR A 114 -8.47 22.09 -0.45
C THR A 114 -9.39 20.87 -0.63
N LEU A 115 -9.29 20.15 -1.75
CA LEU A 115 -10.10 18.95 -2.00
C LEU A 115 -9.84 17.87 -0.96
N LYS A 116 -8.57 17.62 -0.62
CA LYS A 116 -8.22 16.65 0.42
C LYS A 116 -8.68 17.10 1.81
N LYS A 117 -8.76 18.41 2.09
CA LYS A 117 -9.30 18.94 3.35
C LYS A 117 -10.79 18.64 3.47
N ILE A 118 -11.53 18.77 2.37
CA ILE A 118 -12.94 18.40 2.29
C ILE A 118 -13.11 16.89 2.53
N LYS A 119 -12.32 16.05 1.85
CA LYS A 119 -12.35 14.58 2.05
C LYS A 119 -12.02 14.18 3.50
N GLY A 120 -11.02 14.82 4.11
CA GLY A 120 -10.68 14.61 5.52
C GLY A 120 -11.84 14.96 6.45
N LYS A 121 -12.51 16.11 6.22
CA LYS A 121 -13.71 16.51 6.98
C LYS A 121 -14.86 15.52 6.80
N LEU A 122 -15.04 14.97 5.59
CA LEU A 122 -16.06 13.95 5.33
C LEU A 122 -15.82 12.68 6.16
N ILE A 123 -14.57 12.21 6.26
CA ILE A 123 -14.22 11.05 7.09
C ILE A 123 -14.58 11.32 8.55
N THR A 124 -14.20 12.49 9.08
CA THR A 124 -14.53 12.88 10.46
C THR A 124 -16.04 12.99 10.67
N PHE A 125 -16.77 13.58 9.73
CA PHE A 125 -18.23 13.69 9.79
C PHE A 125 -18.91 12.31 9.82
N LEU A 126 -18.45 11.39 8.97
CA LEU A 126 -19.01 10.03 8.89
C LEU A 126 -18.50 9.11 10.01
N SER A 127 -17.49 9.51 10.79
CA SER A 127 -16.91 8.69 11.86
C SER A 127 -17.91 8.26 12.93
N GLY A 128 -18.99 9.03 13.13
CA GLY A 128 -20.09 8.65 14.01
C GLY A 128 -20.87 7.42 13.56
N ASN A 129 -20.75 7.04 12.27
CA ASN A 129 -21.45 5.89 11.71
C ASN A 129 -20.67 4.58 11.82
N THR A 130 -19.40 4.60 12.22
CA THR A 130 -18.58 3.40 12.47
C THR A 130 -18.39 3.16 13.97
N ASP A 131 -18.36 1.89 14.37
CA ASP A 131 -18.05 1.50 15.75
C ASP A 131 -16.55 1.52 15.98
N TYR A 132 -15.81 0.92 15.04
CA TYR A 132 -14.35 0.86 15.06
C TYR A 132 -13.76 1.26 13.71
N PHE A 133 -12.59 1.89 13.76
CA PHE A 133 -11.66 1.95 12.66
C PHE A 133 -10.63 0.85 12.84
N ILE A 134 -10.31 0.13 11.77
CA ILE A 134 -9.17 -0.78 11.70
C ILE A 134 -8.12 -0.11 10.82
N VAL A 135 -6.88 -0.04 11.30
CA VAL A 135 -5.76 0.58 10.58
C VAL A 135 -4.56 -0.36 10.50
N GLN A 136 -3.64 -0.05 9.60
CA GLN A 136 -2.43 -0.84 9.35
C GLN A 136 -1.29 -0.53 10.33
N THR A 137 -1.11 0.72 10.72
CA THR A 137 0.03 1.15 11.56
C THR A 137 -0.39 2.05 12.70
N ASN A 138 0.50 2.20 13.69
CA ASN A 138 0.31 3.17 14.77
C ASN A 138 0.32 4.61 14.26
N ASP A 139 1.08 4.91 13.19
CA ASP A 139 1.07 6.23 12.56
C ASP A 139 -0.30 6.60 12.00
N VAL A 140 -0.96 5.67 11.30
CA VAL A 140 -2.31 5.89 10.79
C VAL A 140 -3.29 6.08 11.95
N LYS A 141 -3.13 5.30 13.04
CA LYS A 141 -3.91 5.51 14.27
C LYS A 141 -3.71 6.93 14.79
N ALA A 142 -2.47 7.38 14.96
CA ALA A 142 -2.16 8.73 15.45
C ALA A 142 -2.79 9.82 14.57
N LEU A 143 -2.77 9.66 13.24
CA LEU A 143 -3.42 10.57 12.31
C LEU A 143 -4.95 10.63 12.49
N LEU A 144 -5.61 9.50 12.77
CA LEU A 144 -7.04 9.49 13.08
C LEU A 144 -7.33 10.17 14.43
N LEU A 145 -6.45 9.98 15.44
CA LEU A 145 -6.60 10.64 16.75
C LEU A 145 -6.49 12.16 16.63
N GLN A 146 -5.54 12.66 15.84
CA GLN A 146 -5.40 14.09 15.53
C GLN A 146 -6.64 14.69 14.84
N ARG A 147 -7.51 13.85 14.28
CA ARG A 147 -8.80 14.24 13.67
C ARG A 147 -9.99 14.12 14.61
N GLY A 148 -9.75 13.89 15.90
CA GLY A 148 -10.78 13.80 16.94
C GLY A 148 -11.43 12.43 17.08
N ILE A 149 -10.91 11.39 16.42
CA ILE A 149 -11.39 10.02 16.62
C ILE A 149 -10.80 9.48 17.93
N LYS A 150 -11.64 8.89 18.78
CA LYS A 150 -11.20 8.37 20.10
C LYS A 150 -10.32 7.13 19.94
N ALA A 151 -9.26 7.02 20.74
CA ALA A 151 -8.34 5.87 20.71
C ALA A 151 -9.02 4.52 20.94
N ALA A 152 -10.02 4.46 21.83
CA ALA A 152 -10.83 3.25 22.08
C ALA A 152 -11.64 2.78 20.86
N LYS A 153 -11.74 3.60 19.81
CA LYS A 153 -12.39 3.25 18.54
C LYS A 153 -11.40 2.86 17.44
N VAL A 154 -10.09 2.80 17.71
CA VAL A 154 -9.08 2.51 16.67
C VAL A 154 -8.28 1.26 17.02
N ILE A 155 -8.42 0.24 16.18
CA ILE A 155 -7.75 -1.06 16.27
C ILE A 155 -6.60 -1.08 15.26
N VAL A 156 -5.42 -1.51 15.69
CA VAL A 156 -4.26 -1.70 14.80
C VAL A 156 -4.18 -3.19 14.45
N ALA A 157 -4.65 -3.51 13.25
CA ALA A 157 -4.65 -4.86 12.69
C ALA A 157 -4.20 -4.81 11.21
N PRO A 158 -2.88 -4.70 10.96
CA PRO A 158 -2.35 -4.83 9.62
C PRO A 158 -2.62 -6.22 9.08
N PHE A 159 -2.90 -6.30 7.79
CA PHE A 159 -2.86 -7.56 7.08
C PHE A 159 -2.29 -7.35 5.69
N TYR A 160 -1.68 -8.40 5.16
CA TYR A 160 -1.02 -8.38 3.87
C TYR A 160 -1.05 -9.75 3.23
N TYR A 161 -1.06 -9.76 1.91
CA TYR A 161 -0.90 -10.98 1.14
C TYR A 161 0.60 -11.25 0.91
N VAL A 162 1.00 -12.51 0.98
CA VAL A 162 2.34 -12.96 0.58
C VAL A 162 2.15 -14.11 -0.38
N ALA A 163 2.60 -13.96 -1.62
CA ALA A 163 2.65 -15.09 -2.53
C ALA A 163 3.72 -16.09 -2.05
N GLN A 164 3.47 -17.38 -2.24
CA GLN A 164 4.54 -18.38 -2.10
C GLN A 164 5.56 -18.14 -3.21
N SER A 165 6.83 -17.96 -2.86
CA SER A 165 7.93 -17.93 -3.82
C SER A 165 8.87 -19.10 -3.57
N ASP A 166 9.10 -19.92 -4.60
CA ASP A 166 10.10 -20.98 -4.60
C ASP A 166 11.51 -20.39 -4.76
N GLY A 167 11.94 -19.63 -3.76
CA GLY A 167 13.20 -18.88 -3.79
C GLY A 167 14.43 -19.77 -3.55
N ASN A 168 14.83 -20.57 -4.53
CA ASN A 168 16.05 -21.41 -4.48
C ASN A 168 17.14 -21.01 -5.50
N GLY A 169 17.00 -19.88 -6.19
CA GLY A 169 17.99 -19.37 -7.15
C GLY A 169 19.07 -18.47 -6.54
N SER A 170 20.26 -18.44 -7.15
CA SER A 170 21.29 -17.45 -6.82
C SER A 170 20.82 -16.03 -7.15
N ARG A 171 20.78 -15.13 -6.17
CA ARG A 171 20.35 -13.73 -6.36
C ARG A 171 21.47 -12.89 -6.94
N LYS A 172 21.13 -11.93 -7.80
CA LYS A 172 22.06 -10.91 -8.30
C LYS A 172 22.32 -9.87 -7.22
N GLU A 173 23.57 -9.44 -7.09
CA GLU A 173 23.98 -8.27 -6.30
C GLU A 173 23.52 -6.96 -7.01
N SER A 174 22.21 -6.81 -7.15
CA SER A 174 21.58 -5.65 -7.78
C SER A 174 20.35 -5.18 -7.00
N PHE A 175 19.86 -4.01 -7.39
CA PHE A 175 18.83 -3.27 -6.68
C PHE A 175 17.53 -3.29 -7.48
N VAL A 176 16.41 -3.42 -6.77
CA VAL A 176 15.08 -3.31 -7.36
C VAL A 176 14.24 -2.28 -6.63
N PHE A 177 13.42 -1.55 -7.39
CA PHE A 177 12.35 -0.73 -6.85
C PHE A 177 11.05 -0.94 -7.65
N ILE A 178 10.10 -1.63 -7.03
CA ILE A 178 8.82 -1.98 -7.65
C ILE A 178 7.77 -0.98 -7.20
N SER A 179 7.40 -0.06 -8.09
CA SER A 179 6.35 0.92 -7.83
C SER A 179 5.80 1.56 -9.11
N ASN A 180 4.71 2.32 -8.97
CA ASN A 180 4.22 3.18 -10.05
C ASN A 180 5.00 4.51 -10.09
N GLY A 181 4.93 5.25 -11.20
CA GLY A 181 5.69 6.49 -11.38
C GLY A 181 5.15 7.73 -10.64
N ASN A 182 4.35 7.57 -9.59
CA ASN A 182 3.82 8.72 -8.86
C ASN A 182 4.94 9.49 -8.14
N THR A 183 4.78 10.81 -7.98
CA THR A 183 5.81 11.70 -7.41
C THR A 183 6.29 11.30 -6.02
N HIS A 184 5.38 10.81 -5.15
CA HIS A 184 5.72 10.36 -3.80
C HIS A 184 6.56 9.07 -3.76
N LYS A 185 6.67 8.33 -4.88
CA LYS A 185 7.58 7.17 -5.01
C LYS A 185 9.03 7.59 -5.27
N ASN A 186 9.28 8.88 -5.49
CA ASN A 186 10.61 9.49 -5.42
C ASN A 186 11.66 8.98 -6.41
N HIS A 187 11.24 8.52 -7.59
CA HIS A 187 12.15 8.06 -8.64
C HIS A 187 13.18 9.12 -9.04
N LYS A 188 12.83 10.40 -8.96
CA LYS A 188 13.73 11.51 -9.30
C LYS A 188 15.00 11.48 -8.43
N ASN A 189 14.85 11.46 -7.10
CA ASN A 189 16.01 11.45 -6.20
C ASN A 189 16.77 10.13 -6.30
N LEU A 190 16.07 9.01 -6.53
CA LEU A 190 16.70 7.70 -6.77
C LEU A 190 17.61 7.73 -8.01
N LEU A 191 17.13 8.23 -9.14
CA LEU A 191 17.91 8.32 -10.37
C LEU A 191 19.09 9.28 -10.21
N GLN A 192 18.89 10.43 -9.55
CA GLN A 192 19.97 11.36 -9.22
C GLN A 192 21.06 10.71 -8.36
N ALA A 193 20.69 9.87 -7.39
CA ALA A 193 21.65 9.12 -6.60
C ALA A 193 22.48 8.15 -7.46
N TRP A 194 21.83 7.49 -8.43
CA TRP A 194 22.52 6.61 -9.39
C TRP A 194 23.52 7.37 -10.27
N ARG A 195 23.19 8.60 -10.67
CA ARG A 195 24.12 9.47 -11.41
C ARG A 195 25.33 9.86 -10.55
N MET A 196 25.13 10.20 -9.28
CA MET A 196 26.23 10.48 -8.34
C MET A 196 27.16 9.29 -8.13
N LEU A 197 26.62 8.06 -8.14
CA LEU A 197 27.42 6.84 -8.09
C LEU A 197 28.24 6.65 -9.37
N ALA A 198 27.65 6.92 -10.53
CA ALA A 198 28.35 6.85 -11.81
C ALA A 198 29.50 7.88 -11.90
N GLU A 199 29.33 9.09 -11.35
CA GLU A 199 30.38 10.10 -11.21
C GLU A 199 31.57 9.61 -10.36
N LYS A 200 31.30 8.74 -9.36
CA LYS A 200 32.31 8.02 -8.56
C LYS A 200 32.83 6.75 -9.24
N ARG A 201 32.50 6.50 -10.52
CA ARG A 201 32.83 5.29 -11.30
C ARG A 201 32.25 3.99 -10.71
N MET A 202 31.11 4.07 -10.02
CA MET A 202 30.36 2.92 -9.51
C MET A 202 29.08 2.74 -10.34
N PHE A 203 28.84 1.54 -10.85
CA PHE A 203 27.72 1.27 -11.77
C PHE A 203 26.83 0.12 -11.26
N PRO A 204 26.12 0.30 -10.12
CA PRO A 204 25.15 -0.70 -9.65
C PRO A 204 23.96 -0.83 -10.61
N GLU A 205 23.49 -2.06 -10.80
CA GLU A 205 22.31 -2.33 -11.62
C GLU A 205 21.03 -2.03 -10.82
N LEU A 206 20.11 -1.26 -11.42
CA LEU A 206 18.83 -0.87 -10.84
C LEU A 206 17.67 -1.30 -11.75
N HIS A 207 16.73 -2.04 -11.18
CA HIS A 207 15.53 -2.50 -11.85
C HIS A 207 14.30 -1.74 -11.36
N LEU A 208 13.53 -1.20 -12.30
CA LEU A 208 12.32 -0.41 -12.07
C LEU A 208 11.11 -1.05 -12.77
N THR A 209 9.91 -0.72 -12.32
CA THR A 209 8.64 -1.23 -12.90
C THR A 209 7.69 -0.08 -13.27
N VAL A 210 8.21 0.95 -13.93
CA VAL A 210 7.45 2.15 -14.28
C VAL A 210 6.70 1.91 -15.60
N THR A 211 5.37 1.86 -15.52
CA THR A 211 4.50 1.67 -16.69
C THR A 211 4.46 2.90 -17.60
N GLY A 212 4.11 2.71 -18.88
CA GLY A 212 3.97 3.79 -19.88
C GLY A 212 2.97 4.90 -19.55
N ASN A 213 2.10 4.72 -18.54
CA ASN A 213 1.25 5.79 -18.00
C ASN A 213 2.03 6.97 -17.39
N TYR A 214 3.34 6.81 -17.19
CA TYR A 214 4.25 7.81 -16.64
C TYR A 214 5.34 8.16 -17.68
N SER A 215 4.93 8.58 -18.88
CA SER A 215 5.80 8.79 -20.04
C SER A 215 7.01 9.68 -19.75
N GLU A 216 6.84 10.79 -19.02
CA GLU A 216 7.95 11.68 -18.63
C GLU A 216 9.03 10.93 -17.85
N LEU A 217 8.62 10.14 -16.84
CA LEU A 217 9.57 9.38 -16.03
C LEU A 217 10.22 8.24 -16.84
N VAL A 218 9.47 7.59 -17.72
CA VAL A 218 10.03 6.58 -18.63
C VAL A 218 11.11 7.20 -19.52
N ASN A 219 10.86 8.37 -20.10
CA ASN A 219 11.85 9.09 -20.89
C ASN A 219 13.09 9.45 -20.07
N THR A 220 12.91 9.94 -18.84
CA THR A 220 14.05 10.21 -17.93
C THR A 220 14.85 8.93 -17.63
N ILE A 221 14.20 7.78 -17.43
CA ILE A 221 14.93 6.52 -17.22
C ILE A 221 15.77 6.15 -18.45
N GLU A 222 15.21 6.33 -19.66
CA GLU A 222 15.91 6.07 -20.92
C GLU A 222 17.10 7.04 -21.13
N GLU A 223 16.93 8.32 -20.80
CA GLU A 223 18.02 9.32 -20.81
C GLU A 223 19.17 8.88 -19.90
N TYR A 224 18.87 8.50 -18.66
CA TYR A 224 19.88 8.05 -17.69
C TYR A 224 20.59 6.78 -18.17
N ARG A 225 19.87 5.86 -18.84
CA ARG A 225 20.48 4.68 -19.47
C ARG A 225 21.43 5.06 -20.60
N ASN A 226 21.06 6.05 -21.43
CA ASN A 226 21.92 6.56 -22.50
C ASN A 226 23.15 7.31 -21.97
N GLU A 227 23.09 7.88 -20.76
CA GLU A 227 24.24 8.43 -20.03
C GLU A 227 25.20 7.33 -19.48
N GLY A 228 24.87 6.05 -19.68
CA GLY A 228 25.71 4.91 -19.30
C GLY A 228 25.38 4.30 -17.92
N LEU A 229 24.30 4.72 -17.27
CA LEU A 229 23.86 4.12 -16.01
C LEU A 229 23.20 2.76 -16.29
N LYS A 230 23.42 1.79 -15.38
CA LYS A 230 22.80 0.46 -15.46
C LYS A 230 21.38 0.46 -14.88
N VAL A 231 20.45 1.12 -15.57
CA VAL A 231 19.03 1.16 -15.18
C VAL A 231 18.19 0.39 -16.19
N VAL A 232 17.34 -0.52 -15.70
CA VAL A 232 16.43 -1.33 -16.50
C VAL A 232 14.99 -1.07 -16.05
N ASN A 233 14.13 -0.63 -16.97
CA ASN A 233 12.70 -0.51 -16.70
C ASN A 233 11.94 -1.70 -17.30
N HIS A 234 11.31 -2.51 -16.46
CA HIS A 234 10.54 -3.68 -16.86
C HIS A 234 9.09 -3.36 -17.23
N GLY A 235 8.61 -2.13 -16.97
CA GLY A 235 7.21 -1.79 -17.17
C GLY A 235 6.31 -2.54 -16.19
N PHE A 236 5.27 -3.21 -16.68
CA PHE A 236 4.35 -3.99 -15.86
C PHE A 236 4.76 -5.46 -15.81
N VAL A 237 5.21 -5.92 -14.63
CA VAL A 237 5.63 -7.30 -14.39
C VAL A 237 5.16 -7.79 -13.02
N ASN A 238 5.22 -9.10 -12.81
CA ASN A 238 5.00 -9.68 -11.48
C ASN A 238 6.12 -9.25 -10.54
N ALA A 239 5.74 -8.64 -9.41
CA ALA A 239 6.67 -8.12 -8.42
C ALA A 239 7.55 -9.22 -7.80
N TYR A 240 6.96 -10.38 -7.52
CA TYR A 240 7.64 -11.49 -6.84
C TYR A 240 8.76 -12.09 -7.68
N ASP A 241 8.58 -12.14 -9.01
CA ASP A 241 9.61 -12.66 -9.93
C ASP A 241 10.87 -11.79 -9.86
N LEU A 242 10.71 -10.46 -9.85
CA LEU A 242 11.83 -9.55 -9.69
C LEU A 242 12.45 -9.62 -8.30
N TYR A 243 11.64 -9.58 -7.24
CA TYR A 243 12.19 -9.68 -5.88
C TYR A 243 13.02 -10.95 -5.69
N SER A 244 12.60 -12.08 -6.24
CA SER A 244 13.34 -13.35 -6.12
C SER A 244 14.72 -13.34 -6.80
N GLN A 245 14.95 -12.45 -7.76
CA GLN A 245 16.18 -12.37 -8.56
C GLN A 245 17.19 -11.35 -8.03
N HIS A 246 16.77 -10.44 -7.15
CA HIS A 246 17.57 -9.31 -6.69
C HIS A 246 17.84 -9.40 -5.19
N LYS A 247 19.06 -9.05 -4.77
CA LYS A 247 19.42 -9.08 -3.35
C LYS A 247 18.89 -7.88 -2.58
N TYR A 248 18.79 -6.71 -3.20
CA TYR A 248 18.43 -5.48 -2.49
C TYR A 248 17.15 -4.86 -3.03
N LEU A 249 16.25 -4.48 -2.13
CA LEU A 249 15.21 -3.50 -2.40
C LEU A 249 15.75 -2.12 -2.02
N VAL A 250 15.69 -1.15 -2.95
CA VAL A 250 15.84 0.27 -2.64
C VAL A 250 14.47 0.93 -2.62
N TYR A 251 14.07 1.52 -1.49
CA TYR A 251 12.70 1.98 -1.24
C TYR A 251 12.64 3.46 -0.87
N PRO A 252 12.72 4.38 -1.85
CA PRO A 252 12.87 5.82 -1.63
C PRO A 252 11.56 6.57 -1.41
N SER A 253 10.43 5.86 -1.25
CA SER A 253 9.10 6.47 -1.08
C SER A 253 9.09 7.53 0.03
N LEU A 254 8.40 8.65 -0.25
CA LEU A 254 8.24 9.77 0.69
C LEU A 254 7.04 9.60 1.63
N CYS A 255 6.11 8.69 1.29
CA CYS A 255 4.90 8.47 2.06
C CYS A 255 4.26 7.14 1.65
N GLU A 256 3.91 6.33 2.64
CA GLU A 256 3.16 5.08 2.47
C GLU A 256 2.10 4.95 3.57
N SER A 257 1.05 4.17 3.30
CA SER A 257 0.13 3.76 4.37
C SER A 257 0.69 2.62 5.22
N PHE A 258 1.36 1.66 4.57
CA PHE A 258 1.88 0.45 5.22
C PHE A 258 3.11 -0.14 4.55
N GLY A 259 3.44 0.23 3.30
CA GLY A 259 4.67 -0.27 2.68
C GLY A 259 4.63 -1.77 2.32
N LEU A 260 3.56 -2.23 1.66
CA LEU A 260 3.44 -3.64 1.21
C LEU A 260 4.68 -4.14 0.46
N GLY A 261 5.29 -3.31 -0.39
CA GLY A 261 6.51 -3.66 -1.11
C GLY A 261 7.72 -3.95 -0.21
N LEU A 262 7.79 -3.40 1.01
CA LEU A 262 8.81 -3.76 1.99
C LEU A 262 8.60 -5.21 2.45
N ILE A 263 7.34 -5.57 2.75
CA ILE A 263 6.98 -6.91 3.23
C ILE A 263 7.23 -7.95 2.14
N GLU A 264 6.77 -7.67 0.92
CA GLU A 264 6.94 -8.53 -0.25
C GLU A 264 8.42 -8.81 -0.50
N ALA A 265 9.25 -7.76 -0.52
CA ALA A 265 10.69 -7.88 -0.73
C ALA A 265 11.38 -8.73 0.36
N VAL A 266 11.09 -8.45 1.63
CA VAL A 266 11.67 -9.23 2.75
C VAL A 266 11.22 -10.69 2.70
N LYS A 267 9.97 -10.96 2.31
CA LYS A 267 9.47 -12.33 2.15
C LYS A 267 10.11 -13.07 0.98
N CYS A 268 10.54 -12.36 -0.06
CA CYS A 268 11.36 -12.90 -1.14
C CYS A 268 12.86 -12.97 -0.80
N GLY A 269 13.26 -12.49 0.39
CA GLY A 269 14.62 -12.52 0.91
C GLY A 269 15.51 -11.38 0.42
N CYS A 270 14.92 -10.25 0.00
CA CYS A 270 15.67 -9.03 -0.24
C CYS A 270 16.09 -8.38 1.09
N ASP A 271 17.31 -7.86 1.13
CA ASP A 271 17.72 -6.85 2.09
C ASP A 271 17.18 -5.48 1.65
N VAL A 272 16.73 -4.68 2.62
CA VAL A 272 16.05 -3.40 2.37
C VAL A 272 16.95 -2.23 2.70
N VAL A 273 17.04 -1.30 1.75
CA VAL A 273 17.61 0.04 1.90
C VAL A 273 16.46 1.03 1.69
N ALA A 274 16.07 1.78 2.70
CA ALA A 274 14.81 2.54 2.63
C ALA A 274 14.93 3.97 3.18
N SER A 275 13.94 4.79 2.87
CA SER A 275 13.76 6.11 3.49
C SER A 275 13.76 6.01 5.02
N ASP A 276 14.46 6.92 5.71
CA ASP A 276 14.40 7.08 7.17
C ASP A 276 13.08 7.74 7.58
N LEU A 277 11.99 6.98 7.48
CA LEU A 277 10.63 7.44 7.73
C LEU A 277 9.86 6.45 8.61
N PRO A 278 8.93 6.92 9.47
CA PRO A 278 8.21 6.08 10.43
C PRO A 278 7.56 4.82 9.85
N TYR A 279 6.97 4.92 8.65
CA TYR A 279 6.29 3.79 8.01
C TYR A 279 7.22 2.60 7.73
N VAL A 280 8.53 2.83 7.58
CA VAL A 280 9.51 1.76 7.36
C VAL A 280 9.66 0.93 8.63
N PHE A 281 9.83 1.60 9.77
CA PHE A 281 10.08 0.96 11.06
C PHE A 281 8.84 0.29 11.67
N GLU A 282 7.64 0.63 11.22
CA GLU A 282 6.41 -0.12 11.55
C GLU A 282 6.37 -1.51 10.88
N VAL A 283 7.25 -1.76 9.89
CA VAL A 283 7.16 -2.93 9.00
C VAL A 283 8.44 -3.76 9.03
N VAL A 284 9.60 -3.12 8.93
CA VAL A 284 10.92 -3.77 8.87
C VAL A 284 11.95 -3.05 9.75
N ASN A 285 12.96 -3.79 10.21
CA ASN A 285 14.25 -3.21 10.55
C ASN A 285 15.14 -3.30 9.30
N PRO A 286 15.33 -2.20 8.55
CA PRO A 286 16.07 -2.22 7.29
C PRO A 286 17.58 -2.40 7.52
N THR A 287 18.27 -2.85 6.48
CA THR A 287 19.74 -2.99 6.43
C THR A 287 20.41 -1.63 6.57
N LEU A 288 19.89 -0.64 5.84
CA LEU A 288 20.33 0.75 5.85
C LEU A 288 19.14 1.68 5.65
N VAL A 289 19.27 2.91 6.16
CA VAL A 289 18.33 4.00 5.91
C VAL A 289 19.02 5.20 5.31
N PHE A 290 18.28 6.01 4.57
CA PHE A 290 18.74 7.27 3.99
C PHE A 290 17.69 8.37 4.16
N ASP A 291 18.13 9.63 4.13
CA ASP A 291 17.20 10.76 3.98
C ASP A 291 16.66 10.76 2.52
N PRO A 292 15.36 10.53 2.30
CA PRO A 292 14.82 10.44 0.95
C PRO A 292 14.77 11.80 0.23
N MET A 293 14.92 12.92 0.94
CA MET A 293 14.96 14.26 0.35
C MET A 293 16.34 14.62 -0.21
N GLU A 294 17.37 13.87 0.16
CA GLU A 294 18.77 14.09 -0.21
C GLU A 294 19.27 12.95 -1.12
N PRO A 295 19.34 13.15 -2.46
CA PRO A 295 19.89 12.15 -3.37
C PRO A 295 21.29 11.66 -2.97
N ARG A 296 22.07 12.52 -2.32
CA ARG A 296 23.39 12.16 -1.82
C ARG A 296 23.32 11.12 -0.70
N SER A 297 22.37 11.24 0.22
CA SER A 297 22.15 10.27 1.30
C SER A 297 21.78 8.89 0.76
N ILE A 298 20.97 8.85 -0.31
CA ILE A 298 20.66 7.59 -1.03
C ILE A 298 21.96 7.02 -1.62
N ALA A 299 22.72 7.81 -2.37
CA ALA A 299 23.96 7.36 -3.01
C ALA A 299 24.98 6.82 -2.00
N ASP A 300 25.20 7.53 -0.89
CA ASP A 300 26.16 7.12 0.13
C ASP A 300 25.75 5.82 0.85
N SER A 301 24.43 5.54 0.95
CA SER A 301 23.93 4.26 1.49
C SER A 301 24.15 3.09 0.51
N ILE A 302 23.93 3.33 -0.78
CA ILE A 302 24.22 2.32 -1.82
C ILE A 302 25.73 2.06 -1.92
N GLU A 303 26.55 3.11 -1.79
CA GLU A 303 28.01 2.98 -1.80
C GLU A 303 28.54 2.10 -0.65
N GLN A 304 27.99 2.21 0.56
CA GLN A 304 28.35 1.34 1.70
C GLN A 304 28.13 -0.14 1.37
N ILE A 305 27.00 -0.47 0.73
CA ILE A 305 26.70 -1.83 0.29
C ILE A 305 27.72 -2.31 -0.75
N LEU A 306 28.02 -1.46 -1.75
CA LEU A 306 28.97 -1.80 -2.81
C LEU A 306 30.41 -1.98 -2.30
N LYS A 307 30.79 -1.32 -1.20
CA LYS A 307 32.08 -1.49 -0.54
C LYS A 307 32.19 -2.78 0.29
N GLY A 308 31.07 -3.49 0.49
CA GLY A 308 31.05 -4.74 1.25
C GLY A 308 31.15 -4.54 2.75
N ASP A 309 30.64 -3.41 3.25
CA ASP A 309 30.54 -3.17 4.69
C ASP A 309 29.74 -4.31 5.36
N ARG A 310 30.11 -4.68 6.60
CA ARG A 310 29.38 -5.71 7.35
C ARG A 310 28.05 -5.16 7.84
N LEU A 311 27.03 -5.28 7.00
CA LEU A 311 25.67 -4.82 7.28
C LEU A 311 24.82 -5.95 7.84
N LYS A 312 23.87 -5.61 8.71
CA LYS A 312 22.89 -6.56 9.23
C LYS A 312 21.80 -6.77 8.19
N SER A 313 21.37 -8.02 7.99
CA SER A 313 20.23 -8.31 7.13
C SER A 313 18.94 -7.73 7.69
N THR A 314 18.01 -7.44 6.77
CA THR A 314 16.70 -6.90 7.12
C THR A 314 15.82 -7.91 7.85
N THR A 315 15.05 -7.46 8.83
CA THR A 315 14.06 -8.29 9.53
C THR A 315 12.66 -7.70 9.46
N LEU A 316 11.64 -8.53 9.22
CA LEU A 316 10.24 -8.12 9.33
C LEU A 316 9.83 -7.97 10.81
N VAL A 317 9.18 -6.85 11.17
CA VAL A 317 8.69 -6.60 12.54
C VAL A 317 7.17 -6.64 12.65
N VAL A 318 6.46 -6.68 11.52
CA VAL A 318 4.99 -6.72 11.49
C VAL A 318 4.44 -8.15 11.44
N GLU A 319 3.31 -8.35 12.12
CA GLU A 319 2.52 -9.58 12.08
C GLU A 319 1.28 -9.43 11.21
N ASN A 320 0.94 -10.46 10.45
CA ASN A 320 -0.26 -10.50 9.63
C ASN A 320 -1.50 -10.81 10.49
N LYS A 321 -2.36 -9.82 10.71
CA LYS A 321 -3.55 -9.92 11.58
C LYS A 321 -4.85 -10.22 10.83
N ILE A 322 -4.78 -10.83 9.66
CA ILE A 322 -5.97 -11.22 8.90
C ILE A 322 -6.94 -12.08 9.71
N LYS A 323 -6.43 -13.01 10.54
CA LYS A 323 -7.26 -13.87 11.40
C LYS A 323 -8.06 -13.05 12.41
N GLU A 324 -7.44 -12.05 13.03
CA GLU A 324 -8.11 -11.12 13.95
C GLU A 324 -9.23 -10.36 13.24
N ILE A 325 -9.01 -9.94 11.98
CA ILE A 325 -10.04 -9.29 11.16
C ILE A 325 -11.20 -10.24 10.88
N ILE A 326 -10.92 -11.49 10.51
CA ILE A 326 -11.96 -12.51 10.30
C ILE A 326 -12.74 -12.77 11.60
N ASP A 327 -12.07 -12.81 12.75
CA ASP A 327 -12.72 -13.00 14.05
C ASP A 327 -13.64 -11.83 14.44
N TYR A 328 -13.30 -10.58 14.08
CA TYR A 328 -14.23 -9.47 14.25
C TYR A 328 -15.52 -9.64 13.42
N LEU A 329 -15.47 -10.40 12.33
CA LEU A 329 -16.60 -10.65 11.43
C LEU A 329 -17.44 -11.88 11.79
N LYS A 330 -16.93 -12.84 12.56
CA LYS A 330 -17.68 -14.01 13.09
C LYS A 330 -18.73 -13.57 14.10
#